data_AF-A0A928Q0V3-F1
#
_entry.id   AF-A0A928Q0V3-F1
#
_cell.length_a   1.000
_cell.length_b   1.000
_cell.length_c   1.000
_cell.angle_alpha   90.00
_cell.angle_beta   90.00
_cell.angle_gamma   90.00
#
_symmetry.space_group_name_H-M   'P 1'
#
loop_
_entity.id
_entity.type
_entity.pdbx_description
1 polymer ?
#
loop_
_entity_poly.entity_id
_entity_poly.type
_entity_poly.pdbx_seq_one_letter_code
_entity_poly.pdbx_strand_id
1 'polypeptide(L)'
;MISANDLRNVNLTKVDKGYSVEEVNATLNLAAETIDAYVNENKELYKKMEFLAAKVEEYRAEEDSIKSALITAQKMADQITRESNEKSKELLETSEATAKKTVDEANESAEKLVNEAREYAAAIVKEKKAEAAALTEDAEKKANDAINSSKIVAQNILDQAKEISDDLINKSKEEKAAYEKLNASLKENAQEFIANVSSLYIRQLEDLKNAQLDTEKKGEEEVASIHEEVNSLVNEMDEMENAIPTAITIDDTAADDIEEIEEEEETEEVAPAEEVAEPAAEETPAIEVVEEDDADFEIIDEDEEEAVAEPADPMKAVEAFSQSGITPLEEGGINIPEITEDVPMESAGEKSLFDDEGELPFESYFNVKTEDAHGDRTQTISLVPPEEDEEDDDPKFKGFFGKKKK
;
A
#
# COMPACT_ATOMS: atom_id res chain seq x y z
N MET A 1 106.81 33.97 -45.24
CA MET A 1 105.83 34.91 -45.81
C MET A 1 106.42 36.29 -45.65
N ILE A 2 106.39 37.14 -46.69
CA ILE A 2 106.88 38.52 -46.60
C ILE A 2 105.77 39.36 -45.94
N SER A 3 106.08 40.17 -44.93
CA SER A 3 105.09 41.07 -44.34
C SER A 3 105.00 42.38 -45.13
N ALA A 4 103.91 43.13 -44.95
CA ALA A 4 103.80 44.47 -45.52
C ALA A 4 104.94 45.39 -45.07
N ASN A 5 105.41 45.24 -43.82
CA ASN A 5 106.57 45.95 -43.30
C ASN A 5 107.89 45.48 -43.94
N ASP A 6 108.02 44.20 -44.30
CA ASP A 6 109.20 43.71 -45.02
C ASP A 6 109.27 44.28 -46.44
N LEU A 7 108.13 44.45 -47.12
CA LEU A 7 108.06 45.08 -48.45
C LEU A 7 108.37 46.57 -48.41
N ARG A 8 107.87 47.29 -47.39
CA ARG A 8 108.12 48.73 -47.22
C ARG A 8 109.58 49.07 -46.92
N ASN A 9 110.32 48.14 -46.30
CA ASN A 9 111.70 48.34 -45.87
C ASN A 9 112.73 47.60 -46.74
N VAL A 10 112.32 47.00 -47.86
CA VAL A 10 113.21 46.21 -48.71
C VAL A 10 114.20 47.12 -49.44
N ASN A 11 115.50 46.82 -49.33
CA ASN A 11 116.55 47.54 -50.04
C ASN A 11 117.04 46.70 -51.23
N LEU A 12 116.69 47.14 -52.44
CA LEU A 12 117.08 46.46 -53.69
C LEU A 12 118.38 47.06 -54.25
N THR A 13 119.24 46.22 -54.82
CA THR A 13 120.49 46.64 -55.46
C THR A 13 120.22 47.30 -56.83
N LYS A 14 120.96 48.37 -57.15
CA LYS A 14 120.83 49.10 -58.43
C LYS A 14 121.81 48.57 -59.47
N VAL A 15 121.36 48.40 -60.72
CA VAL A 15 122.14 47.86 -61.85
C VAL A 15 121.90 48.71 -63.11
N ASP A 16 122.91 48.89 -63.97
CA ASP A 16 122.93 49.84 -65.11
C ASP A 16 121.81 49.67 -66.17
N LYS A 17 121.09 48.54 -66.18
CA LYS A 17 119.91 48.29 -67.04
C LYS A 17 118.73 47.71 -66.23
N GLY A 18 118.47 48.26 -65.04
CA GLY A 18 117.39 47.83 -64.15
C GLY A 18 116.04 48.49 -64.40
N TYR A 19 115.01 48.06 -63.65
CA TYR A 19 113.69 48.68 -63.61
C TYR A 19 113.70 50.07 -62.95
N SER A 20 112.71 50.90 -63.27
CA SER A 20 112.55 52.23 -62.65
C SER A 20 112.34 52.13 -61.15
N VAL A 21 113.18 52.81 -60.38
CA VAL A 21 113.12 52.81 -58.91
C VAL A 21 111.76 53.33 -58.41
N GLU A 22 111.17 54.31 -59.09
CA GLU A 22 109.88 54.89 -58.71
C GLU A 22 108.72 53.92 -58.93
N GLU A 23 108.68 53.24 -60.09
CA GLU A 23 107.63 52.26 -60.41
C GLU A 23 107.74 51.01 -59.54
N VAL A 24 108.95 50.54 -59.27
CA VAL A 24 109.18 49.42 -58.36
C VAL A 24 108.74 49.77 -56.94
N ASN A 25 109.10 50.95 -56.43
CA ASN A 25 108.65 51.40 -55.11
C ASN A 25 107.12 51.58 -55.03
N ALA A 26 106.49 52.13 -56.08
CA ALA A 26 105.03 52.23 -56.14
C ALA A 26 104.35 50.85 -56.12
N THR A 27 104.91 49.89 -56.87
CA THR A 27 104.41 48.51 -56.90
C THR A 27 104.62 47.80 -55.55
N LEU A 28 105.77 47.99 -54.89
CA LEU A 28 106.06 47.43 -53.57
C LEU A 28 105.13 48.02 -52.48
N ASN A 29 104.82 49.31 -52.56
CA ASN A 29 103.87 49.96 -51.66
C ASN A 29 102.44 49.43 -51.86
N LEU A 30 101.99 49.30 -53.11
CA LEU A 30 100.69 48.70 -53.45
C LEU A 30 100.62 47.23 -52.99
N ALA A 31 101.69 46.47 -53.18
CA ALA A 31 101.79 45.09 -52.70
C ALA A 31 101.75 45.04 -51.16
N ALA A 32 102.42 45.96 -50.46
CA ALA A 32 102.37 46.06 -49.01
C ALA A 32 100.96 46.39 -48.49
N GLU A 33 100.27 47.35 -49.11
CA GLU A 33 98.86 47.69 -48.79
C GLU A 33 97.92 46.50 -49.03
N THR A 34 98.12 45.77 -50.12
CA THR A 34 97.32 44.58 -50.44
C THR A 34 97.56 43.46 -49.42
N ILE A 35 98.80 43.26 -48.96
CA ILE A 35 99.12 42.30 -47.90
C ILE A 35 98.48 42.73 -46.57
N ASP A 36 98.56 44.01 -46.19
CA ASP A 36 97.90 44.52 -44.98
C ASP A 36 96.37 44.32 -45.05
N ALA A 37 95.75 44.58 -46.21
CA ALA A 37 94.33 44.34 -46.45
C ALA A 37 93.96 42.86 -46.29
N TYR A 38 94.70 41.94 -46.92
CA TYR A 38 94.46 40.50 -46.78
C TYR A 38 94.66 40.01 -45.36
N VAL A 39 95.67 40.51 -44.63
CA VAL A 39 95.88 40.13 -43.23
C VAL A 39 94.71 40.58 -42.36
N ASN A 40 94.18 41.79 -42.59
CA ASN A 40 93.03 42.30 -41.85
C ASN A 40 91.75 41.54 -42.19
N GLU A 41 91.50 41.27 -43.47
CA GLU A 41 90.37 40.45 -43.91
C GLU A 41 90.43 39.04 -43.33
N ASN A 42 91.61 38.41 -43.34
CA ASN A 42 91.79 37.08 -42.78
C ASN A 42 91.56 37.07 -41.26
N LYS A 43 92.01 38.09 -40.52
CA LYS A 43 91.68 38.27 -39.09
C LYS A 43 90.17 38.42 -38.87
N GLU A 44 89.48 39.17 -39.72
CA GLU A 44 88.03 39.33 -39.62
C GLU A 44 87.28 38.02 -39.93
N LEU A 45 87.76 37.26 -40.93
CA LEU A 45 87.24 35.93 -41.26
C LEU A 45 87.44 34.95 -40.11
N TYR A 46 88.60 34.94 -39.45
CA TYR A 46 88.84 34.11 -38.26
C TYR A 46 87.87 34.46 -37.13
N LYS A 47 87.64 35.75 -36.86
CA LYS A 47 86.66 36.18 -35.85
C LYS A 47 85.24 35.73 -36.21
N LYS A 48 84.86 35.84 -37.49
CA LYS A 48 83.55 35.35 -37.96
C LYS A 48 83.45 33.83 -37.80
N MET A 49 84.49 33.08 -38.16
CA MET A 49 84.51 31.63 -37.96
C MET A 49 84.38 31.24 -36.49
N GLU A 50 85.11 31.91 -35.60
CA GLU A 50 85.02 31.68 -34.16
C GLU A 50 83.62 31.98 -33.62
N PHE A 51 83.03 33.12 -34.03
CA PHE A 51 81.66 33.47 -33.66
C PHE A 51 80.63 32.46 -34.18
N LEU A 52 80.74 32.03 -35.44
CA LEU A 52 79.84 31.02 -36.00
C LEU A 52 80.00 29.67 -35.29
N ALA A 53 81.24 29.26 -34.98
CA ALA A 53 81.51 28.03 -34.25
C ALA A 53 80.87 28.08 -32.84
N ALA A 54 81.04 29.19 -32.13
CA ALA A 54 80.41 29.40 -30.83
C ALA A 54 78.87 29.37 -30.91
N LYS A 55 78.28 29.98 -31.94
CA LYS A 55 76.82 29.96 -32.14
C LYS A 55 76.29 28.56 -32.46
N VAL A 56 77.05 27.75 -33.21
CA VAL A 56 76.69 26.34 -33.47
C VAL A 56 76.72 25.52 -32.19
N GLU A 57 77.71 25.74 -31.33
CA GLU A 57 77.79 25.06 -30.02
C GLU A 57 76.62 25.46 -29.10
N GLU A 58 76.27 26.74 -29.07
CA GLU A 58 75.11 27.25 -28.35
C GLU A 58 73.80 26.61 -28.84
N TYR A 59 73.56 26.57 -30.16
CA TYR A 59 72.36 25.93 -30.72
C TYR A 59 72.29 24.43 -30.43
N ARG A 60 73.43 23.73 -30.38
CA ARG A 60 73.47 22.32 -29.98
C ARG A 60 73.08 22.14 -28.51
N ALA A 61 73.59 23.00 -27.63
CA ALA A 61 73.24 22.96 -26.22
C ALA A 61 71.74 23.28 -26.01
N GLU A 62 71.20 24.25 -26.74
CA GLU A 62 69.76 24.55 -26.74
C GLU A 62 68.93 23.39 -27.28
N GLU A 63 69.35 22.76 -28.38
CA GLU A 63 68.67 21.59 -28.96
C GLU A 63 68.60 20.43 -27.95
N ASP A 64 69.69 20.16 -27.24
CA ASP A 64 69.74 19.12 -26.20
C ASP A 64 68.85 19.49 -25.00
N SER A 65 68.84 20.78 -24.61
CA SER A 65 67.93 21.28 -23.57
C SER A 65 66.47 21.09 -23.98
N ILE A 66 66.09 21.48 -25.19
CA ILE A 66 64.73 21.33 -25.72
C ILE A 66 64.34 19.85 -25.80
N LYS A 67 65.23 18.97 -26.28
CA LYS A 67 64.99 17.52 -26.28
C LYS A 67 64.74 17.00 -24.87
N SER A 68 65.53 17.43 -23.90
CA SER A 68 65.35 17.02 -22.50
C SER A 68 64.02 17.50 -21.92
N ALA A 69 63.62 18.74 -22.25
CA ALA A 69 62.34 19.31 -21.84
C ALA A 69 61.16 18.55 -22.46
N LEU A 70 61.24 18.20 -23.76
CA LEU A 70 60.21 17.41 -24.44
C LEU A 70 60.06 16.01 -23.85
N ILE A 71 61.17 15.31 -23.56
CA ILE A 71 61.13 13.99 -22.92
C ILE A 71 60.51 14.09 -21.52
N THR A 72 60.82 15.15 -20.78
CA THR A 72 60.26 15.38 -19.44
C THR A 72 58.76 15.68 -19.53
N ALA A 73 58.34 16.52 -20.47
CA ALA A 73 56.93 16.82 -20.73
C ALA A 73 56.15 15.56 -21.13
N GLN A 74 56.72 14.71 -22.00
CA GLN A 74 56.11 13.44 -22.39
C GLN A 74 55.94 12.51 -21.18
N LYS A 75 56.97 12.33 -20.35
CA LYS A 75 56.88 11.53 -19.13
C LYS A 75 55.83 12.07 -18.16
N MET A 76 55.74 13.40 -18.04
CA MET A 76 54.75 14.04 -17.19
C MET A 76 53.33 13.84 -17.74
N ALA A 77 53.13 13.93 -19.05
CA ALA A 77 51.85 13.64 -19.69
C ALA A 77 51.43 12.17 -19.49
N ASP A 78 52.36 11.23 -19.65
CA ASP A 78 52.12 9.80 -19.40
C ASP A 78 51.77 9.56 -17.92
N GLN A 79 52.48 10.22 -17.00
CA GLN A 79 52.21 10.14 -15.56
C GLN A 79 50.83 10.70 -15.22
N ILE A 80 50.46 11.87 -15.71
CA ILE A 80 49.13 12.48 -15.49
C ILE A 80 48.04 11.55 -16.02
N THR A 81 48.22 10.99 -17.22
CA THR A 81 47.27 10.06 -17.82
C THR A 81 47.11 8.81 -16.97
N ARG A 82 48.22 8.27 -16.45
CA ARG A 82 48.19 7.11 -15.56
C ARG A 82 47.49 7.41 -14.24
N GLU A 83 47.87 8.49 -13.57
CA GLU A 83 47.28 8.90 -12.28
C GLU A 83 45.79 9.22 -12.42
N SER A 84 45.39 9.87 -13.51
CA SER A 84 43.98 10.13 -13.80
C SER A 84 43.18 8.84 -14.00
N ASN A 85 43.73 7.87 -14.73
CA ASN A 85 43.09 6.56 -14.91
C ASN A 85 43.03 5.76 -13.60
N GLU A 86 44.08 5.79 -12.77
CA GLU A 86 44.10 5.13 -11.46
C GLU A 86 43.07 5.77 -10.53
N LYS A 87 43.01 7.10 -10.41
CA LYS A 87 41.98 7.82 -9.64
C LYS A 87 40.57 7.56 -10.14
N SER A 88 40.37 7.51 -11.46
CA SER A 88 39.05 7.24 -12.04
C SER A 88 38.58 5.83 -11.69
N LYS A 89 39.47 4.84 -11.72
CA LYS A 89 39.15 3.46 -11.30
C LYS A 89 38.84 3.38 -9.81
N GLU A 90 39.66 4.02 -8.97
CA GLU A 90 39.43 4.08 -7.52
C GLU A 90 38.09 4.75 -7.20
N LEU A 91 37.76 5.85 -7.88
CA LEU A 91 36.48 6.53 -7.71
C LEU A 91 35.30 5.66 -8.15
N LEU A 92 35.42 4.94 -9.27
CA LEU A 92 34.40 3.99 -9.72
C LEU A 92 34.21 2.86 -8.71
N GLU A 93 35.29 2.22 -8.26
CA GLU A 93 35.23 1.11 -7.31
C GLU A 93 34.63 1.56 -5.97
N THR A 94 35.03 2.73 -5.46
CA THR A 94 34.47 3.29 -4.22
C THR A 94 33.02 3.71 -4.36
N SER A 95 32.62 4.28 -5.51
CA SER A 95 31.22 4.63 -5.78
C SER A 95 30.35 3.37 -5.92
N GLU A 96 30.81 2.34 -6.61
CA GLU A 96 30.11 1.06 -6.74
C GLU A 96 29.96 0.38 -5.39
N ALA A 97 31.03 0.34 -4.58
CA ALA A 97 30.98 -0.21 -3.23
C ALA A 97 30.02 0.56 -2.31
N THR A 98 30.02 1.90 -2.40
CA THR A 98 29.12 2.74 -1.61
C THR A 98 27.67 2.56 -2.06
N ALA A 99 27.40 2.59 -3.36
CA ALA A 99 26.06 2.37 -3.90
C ALA A 99 25.51 1.00 -3.50
N LYS A 100 26.32 -0.06 -3.64
CA LYS A 100 25.93 -1.41 -3.21
C LYS A 100 25.64 -1.45 -1.71
N LYS A 101 26.49 -0.85 -0.89
CA LYS A 101 26.28 -0.78 0.55
C LYS A 101 24.97 -0.04 0.90
N THR A 102 24.68 1.08 0.24
CA THR A 102 23.43 1.82 0.46
C THR A 102 22.21 1.00 0.07
N VAL A 103 22.27 0.26 -1.04
CA VAL A 103 21.19 -0.65 -1.45
C VAL A 103 21.00 -1.79 -0.44
N ASP A 104 22.09 -2.41 0.01
CA ASP A 104 22.05 -3.49 1.01
C ASP A 104 21.47 -2.99 2.35
N GLU A 105 21.88 -1.81 2.82
CA GLU A 105 21.35 -1.18 4.04
C GLU A 105 19.86 -0.80 3.90
N ALA A 106 19.45 -0.27 2.75
CA ALA A 106 18.05 0.05 2.47
C ALA A 106 17.18 -1.22 2.45
N ASN A 107 17.66 -2.29 1.80
CA ASN A 107 16.98 -3.58 1.77
C ASN A 107 16.84 -4.19 3.17
N GLU A 108 17.90 -4.17 3.98
CA GLU A 108 17.85 -4.68 5.36
C GLU A 108 16.86 -3.87 6.22
N SER A 109 16.84 -2.55 6.05
CA SER A 109 15.88 -1.68 6.74
C SER A 109 14.44 -1.95 6.29
N ALA A 110 14.20 -2.13 4.99
CA ALA A 110 12.89 -2.46 4.45
C ALA A 110 12.41 -3.82 4.95
N GLU A 111 13.26 -4.85 4.95
CA GLU A 111 12.93 -6.17 5.50
C GLU A 111 12.57 -6.11 6.99
N LYS A 112 13.32 -5.34 7.79
CA LYS A 112 12.98 -5.12 9.20
C LYS A 112 11.61 -4.48 9.36
N LEU A 113 11.34 -3.40 8.63
CA LEU A 113 10.06 -2.69 8.70
C LEU A 113 8.89 -3.61 8.30
N VAL A 114 9.06 -4.40 7.23
CA VAL A 114 8.04 -5.38 6.79
C VAL A 114 7.81 -6.45 7.84
N ASN A 115 8.87 -6.96 8.48
CA ASN A 115 8.74 -7.96 9.53
C ASN A 115 8.05 -7.40 10.78
N GLU A 116 8.43 -6.20 11.22
CA GLU A 116 7.78 -5.51 12.34
C GLU A 116 6.30 -5.23 12.04
N ALA A 117 5.97 -4.78 10.84
CA ALA A 117 4.59 -4.55 10.42
C ALA A 117 3.79 -5.86 10.39
N ARG A 118 4.36 -6.96 9.90
CA ARG A 118 3.74 -8.29 9.91
C ARG A 118 3.50 -8.80 11.33
N GLU A 119 4.48 -8.67 12.22
CA GLU A 119 4.34 -9.07 13.62
C GLU A 119 3.27 -8.24 14.33
N TYR A 120 3.26 -6.92 14.11
CA TYR A 120 2.24 -6.03 14.65
C TYR A 120 0.83 -6.39 14.15
N ALA A 121 0.67 -6.61 12.84
CA ALA A 121 -0.60 -7.03 12.26
C ALA A 121 -1.05 -8.39 12.81
N ALA A 122 -0.13 -9.37 12.92
CA ALA A 122 -0.43 -10.67 13.50
C ALA A 122 -0.84 -10.57 14.98
N ALA A 123 -0.20 -9.69 15.75
CA ALA A 123 -0.55 -9.44 17.15
C ALA A 123 -1.96 -8.85 17.27
N ILE A 124 -2.32 -7.85 16.45
CA ILE A 124 -3.67 -7.27 16.42
C ILE A 124 -4.70 -8.33 16.05
N VAL A 125 -4.45 -9.11 14.99
CA VAL A 125 -5.40 -10.15 14.55
C VAL A 125 -5.59 -11.19 15.64
N LYS A 126 -4.51 -11.60 16.33
CA LYS A 126 -4.59 -12.53 17.46
C LYS A 126 -5.40 -11.95 18.62
N GLU A 127 -5.14 -10.71 19.01
CA GLU A 127 -5.86 -10.02 20.08
C GLU A 127 -7.35 -9.92 19.76
N LYS A 128 -7.69 -9.40 18.58
CA LYS A 128 -9.08 -9.20 18.16
C LYS A 128 -9.82 -10.52 17.97
N LYS A 129 -9.13 -11.57 17.52
CA LYS A 129 -9.70 -12.92 17.46
C LYS A 129 -9.99 -13.47 18.86
N ALA A 130 -9.10 -13.26 19.83
CA ALA A 130 -9.31 -13.69 21.22
C ALA A 130 -10.46 -12.89 21.88
N GLU A 131 -10.54 -11.59 21.65
CA GLU A 131 -11.63 -10.74 22.13
C GLU A 131 -12.98 -11.17 21.53
N ALA A 132 -13.01 -11.44 20.22
CA ALA A 132 -14.22 -11.95 19.54
C ALA A 132 -14.64 -13.32 20.10
N ALA A 133 -13.70 -14.24 20.31
CA ALA A 133 -13.99 -15.55 20.88
C ALA A 133 -14.54 -15.46 22.31
N ALA A 134 -13.99 -14.56 23.14
CA ALA A 134 -14.50 -14.33 24.49
C ALA A 134 -15.92 -13.73 24.49
N LEU A 135 -16.21 -12.83 23.55
CA LEU A 135 -17.55 -12.26 23.39
C LEU A 135 -18.57 -13.33 22.95
N THR A 136 -18.19 -14.21 22.03
CA THR A 136 -19.06 -15.31 21.60
C THR A 136 -19.32 -16.29 22.74
N GLU A 137 -18.29 -16.64 23.53
CA GLU A 137 -18.44 -17.53 24.68
C GLU A 137 -19.36 -16.93 25.76
N ASP A 138 -19.22 -15.64 26.08
CA ASP A 138 -20.11 -14.95 27.03
C ASP A 138 -21.55 -14.87 26.50
N ALA A 139 -21.73 -14.63 25.21
CA ALA A 139 -23.05 -14.60 24.58
C ALA A 139 -23.71 -15.98 24.60
N GLU A 140 -22.97 -17.05 24.27
CA GLU A 140 -23.44 -18.44 24.32
C GLU A 140 -23.83 -18.83 25.75
N LYS A 141 -23.01 -18.49 26.74
CA LYS A 141 -23.32 -18.74 28.15
C LYS A 141 -24.61 -18.06 28.58
N LYS A 142 -24.78 -16.77 28.27
CA LYS A 142 -26.01 -16.02 28.58
C LYS A 142 -27.23 -16.59 27.86
N ALA A 143 -27.08 -17.01 26.61
CA ALA A 143 -28.16 -17.66 25.87
C ALA A 143 -28.56 -18.98 26.53
N ASN A 144 -27.59 -19.82 26.90
CA ASN A 144 -27.82 -21.09 27.59
C ASN A 144 -28.48 -20.89 28.96
N ASP A 145 -28.03 -19.92 29.76
CA ASP A 145 -28.65 -19.57 31.04
C ASP A 145 -30.11 -19.11 30.87
N ALA A 146 -30.38 -18.32 29.82
CA ALA A 146 -31.74 -17.88 29.48
C ALA A 146 -32.64 -19.04 29.01
N ILE A 147 -32.10 -19.97 28.22
CA ILE A 147 -32.82 -21.19 27.78
C ILE A 147 -33.13 -22.07 29.00
N ASN A 148 -32.15 -22.32 29.86
CA ASN A 148 -32.31 -23.15 31.05
C ASN A 148 -33.33 -22.56 32.04
N SER A 149 -33.27 -21.26 32.30
CA SER A 149 -34.27 -20.59 33.14
C SER A 149 -35.67 -20.64 32.53
N SER A 150 -35.80 -20.46 31.21
CA SER A 150 -37.07 -20.59 30.50
C SER A 150 -37.63 -22.01 30.57
N LYS A 151 -36.78 -23.03 30.43
CA LYS A 151 -37.15 -24.45 30.58
C LYS A 151 -37.71 -24.74 31.98
N ILE A 152 -37.04 -24.23 33.03
CA ILE A 152 -37.51 -24.36 34.41
C ILE A 152 -38.87 -23.69 34.59
N VAL A 153 -39.07 -22.49 34.06
CA VAL A 153 -40.38 -21.79 34.13
C VAL A 153 -41.46 -22.59 33.41
N ALA A 154 -41.18 -23.08 32.19
CA ALA A 154 -42.14 -23.89 31.44
C ALA A 154 -42.50 -25.19 32.18
N GLN A 155 -41.51 -25.85 32.80
CA GLN A 155 -41.73 -27.07 33.58
C GLN A 155 -42.56 -26.80 34.83
N ASN A 156 -42.27 -25.73 35.58
CA ASN A 156 -43.11 -25.32 36.71
C ASN A 156 -44.56 -25.00 36.29
N ILE A 157 -44.76 -24.34 35.15
CA ILE A 157 -46.11 -24.07 34.63
C ILE A 157 -46.82 -25.37 34.27
N LEU A 158 -46.12 -26.33 33.67
CA LEU A 158 -46.66 -27.65 33.34
C LEU A 158 -47.06 -28.41 34.62
N ASP A 159 -46.20 -28.40 35.64
CA ASP A 159 -46.46 -29.07 36.92
C ASP A 159 -47.67 -28.43 37.64
N GLN A 160 -47.75 -27.09 37.66
CA GLN A 160 -48.93 -26.39 38.17
C GLN A 160 -50.21 -26.73 37.39
N ALA A 161 -50.12 -26.84 36.06
CA ALA A 161 -51.27 -27.22 35.23
C ALA A 161 -51.72 -28.66 35.53
N LYS A 162 -50.79 -29.59 35.76
CA LYS A 162 -51.09 -30.96 36.19
C LYS A 162 -51.74 -30.97 37.58
N GLU A 163 -51.19 -30.26 38.55
CA GLU A 163 -51.74 -30.17 39.91
C GLU A 163 -53.18 -29.61 39.90
N ILE A 164 -53.43 -28.53 39.14
CA ILE A 164 -54.78 -27.97 38.98
C ILE A 164 -55.72 -28.97 38.31
N SER A 165 -55.24 -29.69 37.29
CA SER A 165 -56.03 -30.74 36.61
C SER A 165 -56.42 -31.84 37.59
N ASP A 166 -55.47 -32.32 38.39
CA ASP A 166 -55.71 -33.37 39.39
C ASP A 166 -56.68 -32.91 40.48
N ASP A 167 -56.52 -31.68 40.99
CA ASP A 167 -57.44 -31.10 41.96
C ASP A 167 -58.87 -30.98 41.39
N LEU A 168 -58.99 -30.54 40.13
CA LEU A 168 -60.29 -30.42 39.46
C LEU A 168 -60.94 -31.79 39.22
N ILE A 169 -60.16 -32.80 38.84
CA ILE A 169 -60.62 -34.19 38.70
C ILE A 169 -61.07 -34.73 40.07
N ASN A 170 -60.30 -34.52 41.13
CA ASN A 170 -60.63 -34.99 42.47
C ASN A 170 -61.89 -34.32 43.00
N LYS A 171 -62.00 -33.00 42.86
CA LYS A 171 -63.21 -32.25 43.22
C LYS A 171 -64.43 -32.72 42.43
N SER A 172 -64.27 -33.02 41.14
CA SER A 172 -65.34 -33.59 40.31
C SER A 172 -65.76 -34.99 40.80
N LYS A 173 -64.81 -35.84 41.19
CA LYS A 173 -65.11 -37.16 41.79
C LYS A 173 -65.83 -37.03 43.13
N GLU A 174 -65.39 -36.11 43.99
CA GLU A 174 -66.05 -35.84 45.28
C GLU A 174 -67.48 -35.31 45.09
N GLU A 175 -67.67 -34.38 44.15
CA GLU A 175 -68.98 -33.84 43.81
C GLU A 175 -69.90 -34.95 43.26
N LYS A 176 -69.39 -35.80 42.37
CA LYS A 176 -70.11 -36.99 41.88
C LYS A 176 -70.51 -37.92 43.02
N ALA A 177 -69.59 -38.26 43.92
CA ALA A 177 -69.89 -39.11 45.07
C ALA A 177 -70.91 -38.48 46.03
N ALA A 178 -70.92 -37.15 46.18
CA ALA A 178 -71.92 -36.43 46.95
C ALA A 178 -73.30 -36.49 46.28
N TYR A 179 -73.38 -36.32 44.95
CA TYR A 179 -74.62 -36.50 44.18
C TYR A 179 -75.14 -37.94 44.27
N GLU A 180 -74.27 -38.94 44.19
CA GLU A 180 -74.64 -40.35 44.35
C GLU A 180 -75.26 -40.61 45.74
N LYS A 181 -74.66 -40.08 46.81
CA LYS A 181 -75.22 -40.16 48.17
C LYS A 181 -76.56 -39.45 48.29
N LEU A 182 -76.69 -38.26 47.71
CA LEU A 182 -77.94 -37.50 47.72
C LEU A 182 -79.04 -38.28 46.99
N ASN A 183 -78.74 -38.82 45.81
CA ASN A 183 -79.66 -39.64 45.04
C ASN A 183 -80.08 -40.90 45.81
N ALA A 184 -79.14 -41.59 46.46
CA ALA A 184 -79.46 -42.74 47.30
C ALA A 184 -80.40 -42.37 48.46
N SER A 185 -80.12 -41.28 49.17
CA SER A 185 -80.98 -40.80 50.26
C SER A 185 -82.36 -40.36 49.76
N LEU A 186 -82.45 -39.79 48.56
CA LEU A 186 -83.70 -39.39 47.96
C LEU A 186 -84.56 -40.62 47.61
N LYS A 187 -83.92 -41.67 47.07
CA LYS A 187 -84.58 -42.97 46.82
C LYS A 187 -85.06 -43.61 48.13
N GLU A 188 -84.23 -43.63 49.17
CA GLU A 188 -84.60 -44.18 50.49
C GLU A 188 -85.78 -43.41 51.12
N ASN A 189 -85.70 -42.08 51.17
CA ASN A 189 -86.80 -41.25 51.68
C ASN A 189 -88.09 -41.42 50.87
N ALA A 190 -87.99 -41.56 49.54
CA ALA A 190 -89.14 -41.85 48.69
C ALA A 190 -89.77 -43.21 49.06
N GLN A 191 -88.96 -44.25 49.24
CA GLN A 191 -89.42 -45.57 49.67
C GLN A 191 -90.07 -45.55 51.06
N GLU A 192 -89.46 -44.86 52.03
CA GLU A 192 -90.05 -44.68 53.37
C GLU A 192 -91.38 -43.92 53.31
N PHE A 193 -91.48 -42.87 52.49
CA PHE A 193 -92.71 -42.13 52.30
C PHE A 193 -93.82 -43.03 51.75
N ILE A 194 -93.54 -43.82 50.71
CA ILE A 194 -94.48 -44.80 50.15
C ILE A 194 -94.91 -45.80 51.23
N ALA A 195 -93.98 -46.35 52.00
CA ALA A 195 -94.26 -47.32 53.04
C ALA A 195 -95.14 -46.72 54.15
N ASN A 196 -94.84 -45.50 54.59
CA ASN A 196 -95.63 -44.78 55.59
C ASN A 196 -97.04 -44.48 55.10
N VAL A 197 -97.19 -43.95 53.87
CA VAL A 197 -98.50 -43.70 53.25
C VAL A 197 -99.29 -45.00 53.13
N SER A 198 -98.66 -46.07 52.65
CA SER A 198 -99.28 -47.39 52.55
C SER A 198 -99.75 -47.90 53.91
N SER A 199 -98.93 -47.76 54.96
CA SER A 199 -99.28 -48.19 56.31
C SER A 199 -100.45 -47.39 56.93
N LEU A 200 -100.48 -46.07 56.71
CA LEU A 200 -101.58 -45.21 57.14
C LEU A 200 -102.87 -45.58 56.42
N TYR A 201 -102.79 -45.89 55.13
CA TYR A 201 -103.93 -46.31 54.34
C TYR A 201 -104.45 -47.68 54.76
N ILE A 202 -103.56 -48.66 54.97
CA ILE A 202 -103.92 -49.99 55.52
C ILE A 202 -104.59 -49.83 56.89
N ARG A 203 -104.05 -48.98 57.75
CA ARG A 203 -104.64 -48.68 59.06
C ARG A 203 -106.02 -48.01 58.94
N GLN A 204 -106.19 -47.06 58.03
CA GLN A 204 -107.51 -46.47 57.76
C GLN A 204 -108.51 -47.50 57.25
N LEU A 205 -108.08 -48.43 56.39
CA LEU A 205 -108.91 -49.55 55.94
C LEU A 205 -109.25 -50.52 57.09
N GLU A 206 -108.33 -50.79 58.00
CA GLU A 206 -108.59 -51.59 59.21
C GLU A 206 -109.55 -50.88 60.18
N ASP A 207 -109.40 -49.58 60.39
CA ASP A 207 -110.28 -48.77 61.24
C ASP A 207 -111.69 -48.69 60.62
N LEU A 208 -111.80 -48.55 59.30
CA LEU A 208 -113.08 -48.63 58.55
C LEU A 208 -113.72 -50.02 58.67
N LYS A 209 -112.92 -51.08 58.62
CA LYS A 209 -113.36 -52.47 58.80
C LYS A 209 -113.83 -52.76 60.24
N ASN A 210 -113.19 -52.16 61.24
CA ASN A 210 -113.59 -52.22 62.64
C ASN A 210 -114.84 -51.38 62.96
N ALA A 211 -115.15 -50.36 62.14
CA ALA A 211 -116.31 -49.49 62.31
C ALA A 211 -117.62 -50.04 61.70
N GLN A 212 -117.63 -51.25 61.12
CA GLN A 212 -118.81 -51.86 60.48
C GLN A 212 -119.57 -50.90 59.52
N LEU A 213 -118.82 -50.10 58.75
CA LEU A 213 -119.37 -49.40 57.59
C LEU A 213 -119.07 -50.25 56.34
N ASP A 214 -120.11 -50.77 55.69
CA ASP A 214 -120.01 -51.28 54.32
C ASP A 214 -119.71 -50.12 53.38
N THR A 215 -118.53 -50.12 52.75
CA THR A 215 -118.25 -49.28 51.59
C THR A 215 -117.36 -50.00 50.58
N GLU A 216 -117.80 -49.92 49.33
CA GLU A 216 -117.34 -50.63 48.15
C GLU A 216 -115.88 -50.34 47.76
N LYS A 217 -115.28 -51.32 47.06
CA LYS A 217 -113.96 -51.31 46.42
C LYS A 217 -113.78 -50.14 45.45
N LYS A 218 -113.42 -48.96 45.95
CA LYS A 218 -113.00 -47.82 45.11
C LYS A 218 -111.63 -47.23 45.48
N GLY A 219 -111.10 -47.52 46.68
CA GLY A 219 -109.79 -47.04 47.12
C GLY A 219 -108.59 -47.91 46.70
N GLU A 220 -108.81 -49.16 46.28
CA GLU A 220 -107.70 -50.06 45.90
C GLU A 220 -107.09 -49.71 44.52
N GLU A 221 -107.87 -49.16 43.57
CA GLU A 221 -107.37 -48.82 42.23
C GLU A 221 -106.57 -47.51 42.18
N GLU A 222 -106.97 -46.47 42.93
CA GLU A 222 -106.21 -45.21 42.99
C GLU A 222 -104.85 -45.39 43.70
N VAL A 223 -104.77 -46.27 44.69
CA VAL A 223 -103.51 -46.59 45.38
C VAL A 223 -102.58 -47.42 44.49
N ALA A 224 -103.11 -48.34 43.68
CA ALA A 224 -102.32 -49.05 42.68
C ALA A 224 -101.76 -48.09 41.62
N SER A 225 -102.55 -47.11 41.16
CA SER A 225 -102.12 -46.07 40.22
C SER A 225 -101.00 -45.20 40.79
N ILE A 226 -101.12 -44.74 42.05
CA ILE A 226 -100.06 -43.95 42.71
C ILE A 226 -98.80 -44.80 42.95
N HIS A 227 -98.96 -46.08 43.31
CA HIS A 227 -97.83 -46.99 43.49
C HIS A 227 -97.10 -47.25 42.17
N GLU A 228 -97.83 -47.36 41.06
CA GLU A 228 -97.25 -47.55 39.71
C GLU A 228 -96.57 -46.27 39.20
N GLU A 229 -97.18 -45.09 39.39
CA GLU A 229 -96.57 -43.80 39.04
C GLU A 229 -95.29 -43.53 39.82
N VAL A 230 -95.29 -43.80 41.13
CA VAL A 230 -94.08 -43.59 41.95
C VAL A 230 -92.99 -44.62 41.62
N ASN A 231 -93.35 -45.88 41.33
CA ASN A 231 -92.36 -46.85 40.84
C ASN A 231 -91.83 -46.47 39.45
N SER A 232 -92.66 -45.89 38.58
CA SER A 232 -92.21 -45.33 37.30
C SER A 232 -91.21 -44.19 37.51
N LEU A 233 -91.48 -43.28 38.45
CA LEU A 233 -90.55 -42.20 38.82
C LEU A 233 -89.22 -42.73 39.40
N VAL A 234 -89.27 -43.78 40.23
CA VAL A 234 -88.06 -44.44 40.75
C VAL A 234 -87.26 -45.08 39.60
N ASN A 235 -87.93 -45.71 38.64
CA ASN A 235 -87.28 -46.27 37.45
C ASN A 235 -86.72 -45.19 36.52
N GLU A 236 -87.39 -44.05 36.35
CA GLU A 236 -86.87 -42.90 35.61
C GLU A 236 -85.63 -42.30 36.29
N MET A 237 -85.57 -42.32 37.62
CA MET A 237 -84.36 -41.95 38.37
C MET A 237 -83.22 -42.96 38.15
N ASP A 238 -83.51 -44.26 38.02
CA ASP A 238 -82.52 -45.28 37.66
C ASP A 238 -82.03 -45.12 36.20
N GLU A 239 -82.91 -44.76 35.27
CA GLU A 239 -82.52 -44.45 33.88
C GLU A 239 -81.65 -43.19 33.80
N MET A 240 -81.96 -42.14 34.58
CA MET A 240 -81.11 -40.95 34.67
C MET A 240 -79.72 -41.25 35.25
N GLU A 241 -79.63 -42.12 36.26
CA GLU A 241 -78.34 -42.54 36.84
C GLU A 241 -77.47 -43.28 35.83
N ASN A 242 -78.07 -44.13 35.00
CA ASN A 242 -77.38 -44.85 33.92
C ASN A 242 -77.05 -43.97 32.70
N ALA A 243 -77.72 -42.82 32.54
CA ALA A 243 -77.47 -41.85 31.49
C ALA A 243 -76.31 -40.89 31.81
N ILE A 244 -75.80 -40.88 33.05
CA ILE A 244 -74.57 -40.15 33.39
C ILE A 244 -73.40 -40.89 32.73
N PRO A 245 -72.69 -40.28 31.76
CA PRO A 245 -71.60 -40.95 31.09
C PRO A 245 -70.52 -41.39 32.09
N THR A 246 -70.06 -42.63 31.97
CA THR A 246 -68.90 -43.14 32.71
C THR A 246 -67.68 -42.30 32.38
N ALA A 247 -66.86 -42.02 33.40
CA ALA A 247 -65.68 -41.16 33.31
C ALA A 247 -64.85 -41.46 32.05
N ILE A 248 -64.49 -40.42 31.31
CA ILE A 248 -63.44 -40.53 30.30
C ILE A 248 -62.16 -40.84 31.07
N THR A 249 -61.69 -42.09 30.99
CA THR A 249 -60.32 -42.41 31.34
C THR A 249 -59.45 -41.82 30.26
N ILE A 250 -58.79 -40.71 30.57
CA ILE A 250 -57.62 -40.28 29.81
C ILE A 250 -56.55 -41.32 30.15
N ASP A 251 -56.16 -42.10 29.15
CA ASP A 251 -55.11 -43.10 29.27
C ASP A 251 -53.80 -42.36 29.64
N ASP A 252 -53.16 -42.75 30.74
CA ASP A 252 -51.91 -42.15 31.25
C ASP A 252 -50.70 -42.40 30.33
N THR A 253 -50.90 -43.03 29.17
CA THR A 253 -49.83 -43.47 28.26
C THR A 253 -49.21 -42.37 27.41
N ALA A 254 -49.52 -41.08 27.66
CA ALA A 254 -48.89 -39.96 26.97
C ALA A 254 -47.86 -39.20 27.83
N ALA A 255 -47.60 -39.66 29.06
CA ALA A 255 -46.65 -39.02 29.97
C ALA A 255 -45.25 -39.66 29.98
N ASP A 256 -45.06 -40.85 29.40
CA ASP A 256 -43.78 -41.58 29.43
C ASP A 256 -42.84 -41.28 28.24
N ASP A 257 -43.26 -40.52 27.22
CA ASP A 257 -42.44 -40.24 26.02
C ASP A 257 -41.47 -39.02 26.18
N ILE A 258 -41.16 -38.58 27.41
CA ILE A 258 -40.16 -37.50 27.64
C ILE A 258 -39.08 -37.90 28.66
N GLU A 259 -38.86 -39.20 28.86
CA GLU A 259 -37.65 -39.70 29.53
C GLU A 259 -36.88 -40.60 28.55
N GLU A 260 -35.99 -39.97 27.78
CA GLU A 260 -34.67 -40.46 27.34
C GLU A 260 -34.20 -39.58 26.18
N ILE A 261 -33.49 -38.50 26.50
CA ILE A 261 -32.38 -38.08 25.65
C ILE A 261 -31.15 -38.47 26.45
N GLU A 262 -30.77 -39.74 26.33
CA GLU A 262 -29.48 -40.21 26.77
C GLU A 262 -28.39 -39.47 25.98
N GLU A 263 -27.30 -39.17 26.67
CA GLU A 263 -26.07 -38.66 26.11
C GLU A 263 -25.49 -39.70 25.14
N GLU A 264 -25.51 -39.43 23.82
CA GLU A 264 -24.61 -40.11 22.89
C GLU A 264 -23.37 -39.23 22.68
N GLU A 265 -22.33 -39.51 23.48
CA GLU A 265 -20.95 -39.29 23.05
C GLU A 265 -20.64 -40.30 21.94
N GLU A 266 -20.45 -39.84 20.69
CA GLU A 266 -19.65 -40.58 19.70
C GLU A 266 -18.36 -39.82 19.39
N THR A 267 -17.27 -40.39 19.88
CA THR A 267 -15.90 -40.18 19.44
C THR A 267 -15.55 -41.11 18.26
N GLU A 268 -14.47 -40.76 17.54
CA GLU A 268 -13.68 -41.51 16.52
C GLU A 268 -14.01 -41.20 15.04
N GLU A 269 -13.15 -40.50 14.31
CA GLU A 269 -11.82 -40.86 13.74
C GLU A 269 -11.86 -41.56 12.35
N VAL A 270 -11.47 -40.79 11.32
CA VAL A 270 -10.51 -41.06 10.21
C VAL A 270 -10.67 -42.30 9.27
N ALA A 271 -11.03 -42.02 7.99
CA ALA A 271 -10.54 -42.54 6.66
C ALA A 271 -10.43 -44.09 6.39
N PRO A 272 -10.16 -44.64 5.17
CA PRO A 272 -9.70 -44.05 3.87
C PRO A 272 -10.24 -44.65 2.52
N ALA A 273 -9.77 -44.04 1.40
CA ALA A 273 -9.38 -44.60 0.06
C ALA A 273 -10.45 -45.24 -0.89
N GLU A 274 -10.45 -45.14 -2.23
CA GLU A 274 -9.46 -44.81 -3.30
C GLU A 274 -10.23 -44.54 -4.64
N GLU A 275 -9.88 -43.51 -5.45
CA GLU A 275 -9.22 -43.56 -6.80
C GLU A 275 -10.07 -44.12 -7.99
N VAL A 276 -10.13 -43.62 -9.25
CA VAL A 276 -9.29 -42.84 -10.21
C VAL A 276 -10.29 -42.23 -11.24
N ALA A 277 -10.17 -41.07 -11.92
CA ALA A 277 -9.16 -40.64 -12.90
C ALA A 277 -9.40 -39.20 -13.42
N GLU A 278 -8.32 -38.54 -13.83
CA GLU A 278 -8.19 -37.19 -14.45
C GLU A 278 -8.90 -37.02 -15.82
N PRO A 279 -9.04 -35.78 -16.35
CA PRO A 279 -7.97 -35.22 -17.19
C PRO A 279 -7.67 -33.70 -17.01
N ALA A 280 -6.38 -33.41 -17.17
CA ALA A 280 -5.75 -32.37 -17.99
C ALA A 280 -5.90 -30.86 -17.66
N ALA A 281 -4.71 -30.25 -17.59
CA ALA A 281 -4.41 -28.83 -17.55
C ALA A 281 -4.78 -28.09 -18.86
N GLU A 282 -5.17 -26.82 -18.71
CA GLU A 282 -5.07 -25.80 -19.76
C GLU A 282 -4.69 -24.45 -19.12
N GLU A 283 -3.83 -23.72 -19.81
CA GLU A 283 -3.04 -22.57 -19.37
C GLU A 283 -3.79 -21.22 -19.44
N THR A 284 -3.16 -20.20 -18.81
CA THR A 284 -3.13 -18.76 -19.12
C THR A 284 -4.14 -17.81 -18.45
N PRO A 285 -3.82 -16.49 -18.29
CA PRO A 285 -2.55 -15.79 -18.49
C PRO A 285 -2.04 -15.05 -17.24
N ALA A 286 -0.81 -14.55 -17.37
CA ALA A 286 -0.06 -13.73 -16.42
C ALA A 286 -0.82 -12.50 -15.93
N ILE A 287 -0.70 -12.23 -14.62
CA ILE A 287 -1.00 -10.92 -14.03
C ILE A 287 0.26 -10.09 -14.22
N GLU A 288 0.19 -9.09 -15.09
CA GLU A 288 1.18 -8.02 -15.19
C GLU A 288 1.29 -7.30 -13.84
N VAL A 289 2.52 -7.26 -13.34
CA VAL A 289 2.93 -6.33 -12.29
C VAL A 289 2.88 -4.94 -12.91
N VAL A 290 1.86 -4.16 -12.56
CA VAL A 290 1.89 -2.71 -12.77
C VAL A 290 2.71 -2.15 -11.61
N GLU A 291 3.90 -1.67 -11.93
CA GLU A 291 4.65 -0.72 -11.11
C GLU A 291 3.77 0.53 -10.97
N GLU A 292 3.33 0.87 -9.76
CA GLU A 292 2.76 2.18 -9.49
C GLU A 292 3.87 3.08 -8.94
N ASP A 293 4.10 4.13 -9.71
CA ASP A 293 5.00 5.25 -9.47
C ASP A 293 4.81 5.91 -8.11
N ASP A 294 5.93 6.36 -7.56
CA ASP A 294 6.06 7.25 -6.42
C ASP A 294 5.15 8.48 -6.58
N ALA A 295 4.07 8.54 -5.80
CA ALA A 295 3.35 9.78 -5.55
C ALA A 295 3.95 10.45 -4.31
N ASP A 296 4.72 11.51 -4.56
CA ASP A 296 5.25 12.42 -3.56
C ASP A 296 4.17 12.87 -2.56
N PHE A 297 4.48 12.70 -1.28
CA PHE A 297 3.74 13.27 -0.16
C PHE A 297 4.09 14.77 -0.06
N GLU A 298 3.27 15.64 -0.63
CA GLU A 298 3.27 17.06 -0.26
C GLU A 298 2.35 17.27 0.96
N ILE A 299 2.97 17.48 2.11
CA ILE A 299 2.35 18.09 3.28
C ILE A 299 2.20 19.58 2.95
N ILE A 300 0.98 20.02 2.64
CA ILE A 300 0.64 21.45 2.57
C ILE A 300 0.27 21.89 3.98
N ASP A 301 1.08 22.81 4.51
CA ASP A 301 0.86 23.51 5.77
C ASP A 301 -0.50 24.24 5.76
N GLU A 302 -1.30 24.00 6.80
CA GLU A 302 -2.47 24.82 7.15
C GLU A 302 -2.01 26.24 7.48
N ASP A 303 -2.34 27.22 6.63
CA ASP A 303 -2.75 28.59 7.00
C ASP A 303 -2.81 29.47 5.73
N GLU A 304 -3.98 29.59 5.07
CA GLU A 304 -4.37 30.82 4.37
C GLU A 304 -5.88 30.89 4.08
N GLU A 305 -6.43 32.10 4.19
CA GLU A 305 -7.83 32.44 4.43
C GLU A 305 -8.81 32.26 3.25
N GLU A 306 -10.09 32.14 3.62
CA GLU A 306 -11.30 31.89 2.83
C GLU A 306 -11.42 32.51 1.42
N ALA A 307 -11.75 31.67 0.44
CA ALA A 307 -12.57 32.04 -0.71
C ALA A 307 -13.76 31.07 -0.82
N VAL A 308 -14.95 31.58 -0.50
CA VAL A 308 -16.22 30.83 -0.54
C VAL A 308 -16.55 30.46 -1.99
N ALA A 309 -16.31 29.20 -2.38
CA ALA A 309 -16.79 28.64 -3.63
C ALA A 309 -18.24 28.16 -3.47
N GLU A 310 -19.13 28.60 -4.35
CA GLU A 310 -20.51 28.12 -4.43
C GLU A 310 -20.55 26.58 -4.59
N PRO A 311 -21.49 25.86 -3.95
CA PRO A 311 -21.55 24.41 -4.06
C PRO A 311 -21.91 24.01 -5.50
N ALA A 312 -21.04 23.21 -6.12
CA ALA A 312 -21.22 22.71 -7.49
C ALA A 312 -22.54 21.94 -7.64
N ASP A 313 -23.31 22.28 -8.68
CA ASP A 313 -24.59 21.66 -8.99
C ASP A 313 -24.39 20.23 -9.55
N PRO A 314 -24.81 19.17 -8.84
CA PRO A 314 -24.62 17.79 -9.27
C PRO A 314 -25.43 17.45 -10.54
N MET A 315 -26.45 18.24 -10.92
CA MET A 315 -27.19 17.99 -12.17
C MET A 315 -26.35 18.29 -13.41
N LYS A 316 -25.39 19.21 -13.33
CA LYS A 316 -24.51 19.57 -14.46
C LYS A 316 -23.53 18.44 -14.82
N ALA A 317 -23.08 17.69 -13.82
CA ALA A 317 -22.19 16.54 -14.02
C ALA A 317 -22.93 15.35 -14.67
N VAL A 318 -24.21 15.17 -14.33
CA VAL A 318 -25.05 14.12 -14.93
C VAL A 318 -25.43 14.48 -16.38
N GLU A 319 -25.64 15.75 -16.68
CA GLU A 319 -25.93 16.21 -18.03
C GLU A 319 -24.72 16.04 -18.98
N ALA A 320 -23.50 16.29 -18.49
CA ALA A 320 -22.25 16.09 -19.22
C ALA A 320 -21.97 14.62 -19.57
N PHE A 321 -22.36 13.67 -18.71
CA PHE A 321 -22.23 12.23 -19.00
C PHE A 321 -23.31 11.69 -19.95
N SER A 322 -24.44 12.39 -20.06
CA SER A 322 -25.60 11.94 -20.87
C SER A 322 -25.51 12.31 -22.35
N GLN A 323 -24.59 13.22 -22.73
CA GLN A 323 -24.35 13.58 -24.12
C GLN A 323 -23.16 12.81 -24.67
N SER A 324 -23.43 11.75 -25.44
CA SER A 324 -22.40 11.01 -26.20
C SER A 324 -21.90 11.82 -27.39
N GLY A 325 -21.22 12.93 -27.12
CA GLY A 325 -20.54 13.76 -28.10
C GLY A 325 -19.09 13.94 -27.67
N ILE A 326 -18.16 13.44 -28.49
CA ILE A 326 -16.74 13.80 -28.43
C ILE A 326 -16.65 15.33 -28.34
N THR A 327 -16.00 15.84 -27.30
CA THR A 327 -15.64 17.26 -27.20
C THR A 327 -14.93 17.68 -28.48
N PRO A 328 -15.45 18.67 -29.24
CA PRO A 328 -14.73 19.21 -30.37
C PRO A 328 -13.45 19.87 -29.84
N LEU A 329 -12.29 19.42 -30.30
CA LEU A 329 -11.05 20.18 -30.14
C LEU A 329 -11.27 21.53 -30.81
N GLU A 330 -11.13 22.62 -30.05
CA GLU A 330 -11.12 23.96 -30.61
C GLU A 330 -10.03 24.05 -31.69
N GLU A 331 -10.42 24.51 -32.88
CA GLU A 331 -9.50 24.85 -33.97
C GLU A 331 -8.60 26.02 -33.52
N GLY A 332 -7.48 25.71 -32.86
CA GLY A 332 -6.53 26.75 -32.46
C GLY A 332 -5.54 26.36 -31.37
N GLY A 333 -4.82 25.24 -31.49
CA GLY A 333 -3.76 24.94 -30.53
C GLY A 333 -2.93 23.71 -30.84
N ILE A 334 -1.74 23.94 -31.41
CA ILE A 334 -0.56 23.07 -31.41
C ILE A 334 -0.74 21.71 -32.12
N ASN A 335 -0.39 21.68 -33.41
CA ASN A 335 -0.15 20.44 -34.14
C ASN A 335 1.02 19.68 -33.48
N ILE A 336 0.74 18.49 -32.95
CA ILE A 336 1.79 17.52 -32.59
C ILE A 336 2.41 17.04 -33.91
N PRO A 337 3.71 17.22 -34.17
CA PRO A 337 4.32 16.68 -35.38
C PRO A 337 4.37 15.14 -35.28
N GLU A 338 3.69 14.50 -36.22
CA GLU A 338 3.72 13.05 -36.43
C GLU A 338 5.14 12.66 -36.88
N ILE A 339 5.83 11.83 -36.09
CA ILE A 339 7.15 11.31 -36.45
C ILE A 339 6.94 10.23 -37.50
N THR A 340 7.10 10.58 -38.78
CA THR A 340 7.17 9.61 -39.87
C THR A 340 8.57 8.98 -39.89
N GLU A 341 8.63 7.66 -39.70
CA GLU A 341 9.85 6.87 -39.49
C GLU A 341 10.68 6.58 -40.76
N ASP A 342 10.45 7.31 -41.87
CA ASP A 342 11.15 7.07 -43.14
C ASP A 342 11.62 8.39 -43.78
N VAL A 343 12.91 8.73 -43.60
CA VAL A 343 13.63 9.62 -44.52
C VAL A 343 14.79 8.82 -45.12
N PRO A 344 14.85 8.65 -46.46
CA PRO A 344 15.91 7.90 -47.09
C PRO A 344 17.22 8.67 -47.00
N MET A 345 18.22 8.01 -46.43
CA MET A 345 19.58 8.48 -46.29
C MET A 345 20.27 8.52 -47.66
N GLU A 346 20.04 9.55 -48.48
CA GLU A 346 20.96 9.98 -49.54
C GLU A 346 20.49 11.29 -50.23
N SER A 347 21.44 12.21 -50.43
CA SER A 347 21.35 13.45 -51.23
C SER A 347 20.97 14.75 -50.48
N ALA A 348 21.97 15.40 -49.90
CA ALA A 348 22.25 16.84 -49.95
C ALA A 348 23.56 17.06 -49.17
N GLY A 349 24.72 17.19 -49.82
CA GLY A 349 25.21 18.50 -50.25
C GLY A 349 25.80 19.25 -49.05
N GLU A 350 27.14 19.26 -48.93
CA GLU A 350 27.92 19.98 -47.92
C GLU A 350 27.29 21.34 -47.55
N LYS A 351 26.66 21.41 -46.38
CA LYS A 351 26.43 22.67 -45.66
C LYS A 351 26.84 22.45 -44.22
N SER A 352 27.77 23.28 -43.78
CA SER A 352 28.31 23.32 -42.42
C SER A 352 27.18 23.53 -41.42
N LEU A 353 27.14 22.69 -40.39
CA LEU A 353 26.19 22.73 -39.27
C LEU A 353 26.34 24.00 -38.38
N PHE A 354 27.24 24.92 -38.75
CA PHE A 354 27.63 26.08 -37.94
C PHE A 354 27.29 27.43 -38.57
N ASP A 355 26.59 27.48 -39.71
CA ASP A 355 26.35 28.74 -40.45
C ASP A 355 24.92 29.31 -40.34
N ASP A 356 24.00 28.68 -39.61
CA ASP A 356 22.69 29.28 -39.34
C ASP A 356 22.71 30.01 -38.00
N GLU A 357 22.64 31.35 -38.03
CA GLU A 357 22.37 32.27 -36.92
C GLU A 357 20.93 32.11 -36.35
N GLY A 358 20.35 30.90 -36.43
CA GLY A 358 19.02 30.57 -35.94
C GLY A 358 19.12 29.71 -34.68
N GLU A 359 18.34 30.06 -33.67
CA GLU A 359 18.23 29.40 -32.37
C GLU A 359 18.24 27.86 -32.51
N LEU A 360 19.22 27.23 -31.85
CA LEU A 360 19.33 25.78 -31.82
C LEU A 360 18.15 25.20 -31.02
N PRO A 361 17.61 24.03 -31.41
CA PRO A 361 16.37 23.49 -30.87
C PRO A 361 16.38 23.23 -29.36
N PHE A 362 17.55 23.23 -28.71
CA PHE A 362 17.67 23.04 -27.26
C PHE A 362 17.39 24.33 -26.47
N GLU A 363 17.59 25.51 -27.06
CA GLU A 363 17.40 26.80 -26.36
C GLU A 363 15.93 27.13 -26.16
N SER A 364 15.03 26.57 -26.97
CA SER A 364 13.58 26.70 -26.84
C SER A 364 13.02 26.00 -25.60
N TYR A 365 13.76 25.04 -25.02
CA TYR A 365 13.32 24.24 -23.88
C TYR A 365 13.62 24.91 -22.53
N PHE A 366 14.56 25.84 -22.49
CA PHE A 366 14.88 26.61 -21.29
C PHE A 366 14.54 28.06 -21.60
N ASN A 367 13.47 28.60 -21.01
CA ASN A 367 13.04 29.99 -21.19
C ASN A 367 14.06 31.02 -20.64
N VAL A 368 15.28 31.02 -21.14
CA VAL A 368 16.36 31.93 -20.77
C VAL A 368 16.15 33.22 -21.55
N LYS A 369 15.70 34.27 -20.85
CA LYS A 369 15.61 35.61 -21.44
C LYS A 369 17.02 36.16 -21.63
N THR A 370 17.42 36.40 -22.87
CA THR A 370 18.72 36.99 -23.23
C THR A 370 18.77 38.51 -23.06
N GLU A 371 18.02 39.06 -22.10
CA GLU A 371 18.03 40.49 -21.76
C GLU A 371 18.68 40.69 -20.39
N ASP A 372 19.96 40.33 -20.27
CA ASP A 372 20.80 40.87 -19.20
C ASP A 372 22.09 41.44 -19.79
N ALA A 373 22.37 42.69 -19.41
CA ALA A 373 23.31 43.63 -20.01
C ALA A 373 24.78 43.33 -19.69
N HIS A 374 25.22 42.10 -19.91
CA HIS A 374 26.63 41.69 -19.82
C HIS A 374 27.07 40.93 -21.09
N GLY A 375 26.74 41.49 -22.25
CA GLY A 375 27.17 40.99 -23.57
C GLY A 375 28.56 41.45 -24.00
N ASP A 376 29.51 41.64 -23.09
CA ASP A 376 30.88 42.04 -23.47
C ASP A 376 31.82 40.84 -23.54
N ARG A 377 31.82 40.15 -24.69
CA ARG A 377 32.69 39.00 -24.99
C ARG A 377 34.15 39.42 -25.24
N THR A 378 34.52 40.68 -25.00
CA THR A 378 35.86 41.22 -25.26
C THR A 378 36.79 41.21 -24.06
N GLN A 379 36.32 40.81 -22.86
CA GLN A 379 37.17 40.73 -21.68
C GLN A 379 37.97 39.42 -21.66
N THR A 380 39.23 39.50 -22.10
CA THR A 380 40.22 38.44 -21.89
C THR A 380 40.77 38.49 -20.46
N ILE A 381 40.69 37.38 -19.72
CA ILE A 381 41.34 37.22 -18.41
C ILE A 381 42.86 37.28 -18.62
N SER A 382 43.51 38.31 -18.08
CA SER A 382 44.98 38.41 -18.08
C SER A 382 45.57 37.41 -17.09
N LEU A 383 46.47 36.55 -17.58
CA LEU A 383 47.19 35.52 -16.82
C LEU A 383 48.48 36.04 -16.14
N VAL A 384 48.68 37.36 -16.09
CA VAL A 384 49.81 37.96 -15.37
C VAL A 384 49.37 38.29 -13.94
N PRO A 385 49.98 37.70 -12.90
CA PRO A 385 49.70 38.06 -11.52
C PRO A 385 50.03 39.55 -11.32
N PRO A 386 49.16 40.35 -10.67
CA PRO A 386 49.49 41.73 -10.37
C PRO A 386 50.69 41.76 -9.42
N GLU A 387 51.70 42.55 -9.78
CA GLU A 387 52.82 42.85 -8.90
C GLU A 387 52.29 43.51 -7.62
N GLU A 388 52.83 43.08 -6.49
CA GLU A 388 52.51 43.54 -5.15
C GLU A 388 52.71 45.06 -5.05
N ASP A 389 51.62 45.81 -5.03
CA ASP A 389 51.60 47.16 -4.47
C ASP A 389 50.70 47.15 -3.22
N GLU A 390 51.35 47.42 -2.10
CA GLU A 390 50.78 47.70 -0.79
C GLU A 390 49.72 48.80 -0.89
N GLU A 391 48.48 48.54 -0.47
CA GLU A 391 47.65 49.46 0.33
C GLU A 391 46.31 48.82 0.70
N ASP A 392 45.97 48.96 1.98
CA ASP A 392 44.78 48.45 2.66
C ASP A 392 43.45 48.86 1.98
N ASP A 393 42.55 47.89 1.77
CA ASP A 393 41.10 48.04 2.05
C ASP A 393 40.32 46.73 1.73
N ASP A 394 39.95 45.98 2.76
CA ASP A 394 39.07 44.80 2.67
C ASP A 394 37.62 45.19 2.31
N PRO A 395 37.01 44.67 1.23
CA PRO A 395 35.56 44.76 1.03
C PRO A 395 34.83 43.64 1.80
N LYS A 396 34.21 44.03 2.92
CA LYS A 396 33.38 43.18 3.79
C LYS A 396 32.22 42.49 3.04
N PHE A 397 32.26 41.16 2.97
CA PHE A 397 31.12 40.32 2.58
C PHE A 397 30.01 40.41 3.64
N LYS A 398 28.84 40.98 3.28
CA LYS A 398 27.64 40.99 4.14
C LYS A 398 26.95 39.62 4.06
N GLY A 399 27.31 38.71 4.97
CA GLY A 399 26.63 37.42 5.13
C GLY A 399 25.29 37.54 5.86
N PHE A 400 24.22 37.02 5.24
CA PHE A 400 22.86 36.88 5.78
C PHE A 400 22.75 35.74 6.82
N PHE A 401 23.47 35.83 7.95
CA PHE A 401 23.25 34.90 9.07
C PHE A 401 22.42 35.55 10.19
N GLY A 402 21.13 35.25 10.20
CA GLY A 402 20.24 35.54 11.33
C GLY A 402 20.64 34.71 12.55
N LYS A 403 21.19 35.37 13.58
CA LYS A 403 21.42 34.76 14.89
C LYS A 403 20.08 34.54 15.60
N LYS A 404 19.66 33.27 15.76
CA LYS A 404 18.70 32.87 16.79
C LYS A 404 19.32 33.16 18.17
N LYS A 405 18.67 34.03 18.95
CA LYS A 405 18.99 34.23 20.37
C LYS A 405 18.56 32.99 21.17
N LYS A 406 19.44 32.52 22.04
CA LYS A 406 19.09 31.81 23.28
C LYS A 406 19.17 32.80 24.44
#